data_AF-A0A8X6VNB0-F1
#
_entry.id   AF-A0A8X6VNB0-F1
#
_cell.length_a   1.000
_cell.length_b   1.000
_cell.length_c   1.000
_cell.angle_alpha   90.00
_cell.angle_beta   90.00
_cell.angle_gamma   90.00
#
_symmetry.space_group_name_H-M   'P 1'
#
loop_
_entity.id
_entity.type
_entity.pdbx_description
1 polymer ?
#
loop_
_entity_poly.entity_id
_entity_poly.type
_entity_poly.pdbx_seq_one_letter_code
_entity_poly.pdbx_strand_id
1 'polypeptide(L)'
;MASSKKKKKKVQDSKYSREFQTWWADKYGMINKGDKAVCVLCSGTVKRYYYKKLQVLPKLEKKNITDLDAQEKRNEEKVIDDFISIMDSLIKEFSARFSQFKELLETFKFIMYPDVISFDKLNLSQFDWLEIEELEMQLIDFQSSSIWIQKFIETRKKLELIEAERLTSNISKNTSN
;
A
#
# COMPACT_ATOMS: atom_id res chain seq x y z
N MET A 1 -19.04 -14.74 43.82
CA MET A 1 -18.63 -13.39 43.40
C MET A 1 -18.51 -13.37 41.89
N ALA A 2 -19.46 -12.72 41.20
CA ALA A 2 -19.50 -12.63 39.75
C ALA A 2 -18.51 -11.55 39.27
N SER A 3 -17.56 -11.92 38.41
CA SER A 3 -16.65 -10.96 37.76
C SER A 3 -17.13 -10.71 36.33
N SER A 4 -17.87 -9.63 36.14
CA SER A 4 -18.37 -9.20 34.82
C SER A 4 -17.24 -8.64 33.98
N LYS A 5 -16.72 -9.45 33.04
CA LYS A 5 -15.91 -8.94 31.92
C LYS A 5 -16.79 -8.04 31.05
N LYS A 6 -16.54 -6.73 31.08
CA LYS A 6 -17.16 -5.75 30.16
C LYS A 6 -16.87 -6.16 28.72
N LYS A 7 -17.87 -6.72 28.03
CA LYS A 7 -17.90 -6.78 26.56
C LYS A 7 -17.72 -5.36 26.04
N LYS A 8 -16.58 -5.06 25.39
CA LYS A 8 -16.44 -3.87 24.55
C LYS A 8 -17.50 -4.00 23.45
N LYS A 9 -18.62 -3.28 23.62
CA LYS A 9 -19.58 -3.04 22.55
C LYS A 9 -18.81 -2.48 21.36
N LYS A 10 -18.83 -3.18 20.23
CA LYS A 10 -18.53 -2.58 18.92
C LYS A 10 -19.50 -1.41 18.79
N VAL A 11 -18.97 -0.20 18.91
CA VAL A 11 -19.71 1.00 18.51
C VAL A 11 -19.96 0.83 17.01
N GLN A 12 -21.22 0.61 16.64
CA GLN A 12 -21.69 0.78 15.28
C GLN A 12 -21.62 2.27 14.98
N ASP A 13 -20.44 2.76 14.59
CA ASP A 13 -20.33 4.06 13.93
C ASP A 13 -20.79 3.87 12.47
N SER A 14 -22.10 3.70 12.30
CA SER A 14 -22.78 3.50 11.02
C SER A 14 -22.88 4.78 10.19
N LYS A 15 -22.02 5.78 10.41
CA LYS A 15 -22.07 7.05 9.66
C LYS A 15 -20.88 7.31 8.74
N TYR A 16 -19.82 6.49 8.82
CA TYR A 16 -18.69 6.58 7.90
C TYR A 16 -18.06 5.20 7.64
N SER A 17 -18.84 4.24 7.15
CA SER A 17 -18.23 3.15 6.37
C SER A 17 -17.68 3.78 5.10
N ARG A 18 -16.44 4.29 5.15
CA ARG A 18 -15.82 4.92 3.98
C ARG A 18 -15.54 3.83 2.97
N GLU A 19 -16.40 3.78 1.95
CA GLU A 19 -16.28 2.95 0.76
C GLU A 19 -14.87 3.05 0.16
N PHE A 20 -14.41 1.94 -0.43
CA PHE A 20 -13.11 1.88 -1.09
C PHE A 20 -13.02 2.97 -2.16
N GLN A 21 -12.01 3.83 -2.03
CA GLN A 21 -11.86 5.01 -2.87
C GLN A 21 -11.08 4.65 -4.13
N THR A 22 -11.78 4.19 -5.17
CA THR A 22 -11.18 3.78 -6.45
C THR A 22 -10.36 4.89 -7.11
N TRP A 23 -10.83 6.15 -7.01
CA TRP A 23 -10.27 7.30 -7.74
C TRP A 23 -8.78 7.55 -7.50
N TRP A 24 -8.25 7.22 -6.31
CA TRP A 24 -6.81 7.21 -6.07
C TRP A 24 -6.25 5.81 -5.82
N ALA A 25 -7.02 4.88 -5.24
CA ALA A 25 -6.48 3.57 -4.88
C ALA A 25 -5.99 2.77 -6.09
N ASP A 26 -6.75 2.79 -7.20
CA ASP A 26 -6.38 2.08 -8.42
C ASP A 26 -5.11 2.68 -9.05
N LYS A 27 -4.99 4.02 -8.98
CA LYS A 27 -3.81 4.77 -9.44
C LYS A 27 -2.54 4.29 -8.72
N TYR A 28 -2.64 3.92 -7.45
CA TYR A 28 -1.53 3.50 -6.61
C TYR A 28 -1.43 1.98 -6.38
N GLY A 29 -2.02 1.18 -7.28
CA GLY A 29 -1.85 -0.28 -7.27
C GLY A 29 -2.55 -0.98 -6.10
N MET A 30 -3.58 -0.36 -5.54
CA MET A 30 -4.50 -0.97 -4.60
C MET A 30 -5.81 -1.26 -5.32
N ILE A 31 -6.31 -2.49 -5.24
CA ILE A 31 -7.58 -2.88 -5.86
C ILE A 31 -8.51 -3.44 -4.80
N ASN A 32 -9.82 -3.34 -5.05
CA ASN A 32 -10.79 -3.98 -4.18
C ASN A 32 -11.02 -5.44 -4.59
N LYS A 33 -10.88 -6.37 -3.64
CA LYS A 33 -11.30 -7.77 -3.77
C LYS A 33 -12.31 -8.08 -2.65
N GLY A 34 -13.60 -7.91 -2.94
CA GLY A 34 -14.69 -8.09 -1.99
C GLY A 34 -14.72 -6.98 -0.93
N ASP A 35 -14.54 -7.34 0.34
CA ASP A 35 -14.51 -6.40 1.48
C ASP A 35 -13.09 -5.91 1.83
N LYS A 36 -12.09 -6.21 0.99
CA LYS A 36 -10.67 -5.94 1.29
C LYS A 36 -9.95 -5.23 0.15
N ALA A 37 -9.21 -4.18 0.51
CA ALA A 37 -8.20 -3.60 -0.34
C ALA A 37 -6.96 -4.51 -0.37
N VAL A 38 -6.47 -4.85 -1.57
CA VAL A 38 -5.28 -5.68 -1.76
C VAL A 38 -4.26 -4.98 -2.66
N CYS A 39 -2.99 -5.23 -2.39
CA CYS A 39 -1.87 -4.77 -3.22
C CYS A 39 -1.79 -5.60 -4.51
N VAL A 40 -1.67 -4.94 -5.66
CA VAL A 40 -1.56 -5.60 -6.98
C VAL A 40 -0.25 -6.40 -7.13
N LEU A 41 0.80 -6.06 -6.39
CA LEU A 41 2.11 -6.73 -6.48
C LEU A 41 2.15 -8.05 -5.70
N CYS A 42 1.78 -8.01 -4.43
CA CYS A 42 1.95 -9.16 -3.53
C CYS A 42 0.62 -9.85 -3.18
N SER A 43 -0.51 -9.35 -3.67
CA SER A 43 -1.86 -9.79 -3.27
C SER A 43 -2.15 -9.69 -1.76
N GLY A 44 -1.26 -9.04 -1.00
CA GLY A 44 -1.42 -8.83 0.44
C GLY A 44 -2.55 -7.86 0.74
N THR A 45 -3.27 -8.12 1.83
CA THR A 45 -4.32 -7.20 2.31
C THR A 45 -3.68 -5.93 2.86
N VAL A 46 -4.09 -4.78 2.36
CA VAL A 46 -3.61 -3.47 2.85
C VAL A 46 -4.32 -3.17 4.17
N LYS A 47 -3.54 -3.15 5.26
CA LYS A 47 -4.07 -2.75 6.57
C LYS A 47 -4.14 -1.23 6.66
N ARG A 48 -5.33 -0.71 6.96
CA ARG A 48 -5.53 0.70 7.26
C ARG A 48 -5.01 0.98 8.67
N TYR A 49 -3.88 1.67 8.78
CA TYR A 49 -3.47 2.27 10.05
C TYR A 49 -4.12 3.64 10.15
N TYR A 50 -4.97 3.83 11.17
CA TYR A 50 -5.52 5.13 11.47
C TYR A 50 -4.42 5.98 12.11
N TYR A 51 -3.98 7.04 11.43
CA TYR A 51 -3.37 8.14 12.14
C TYR A 51 -4.47 8.81 12.95
N LYS A 52 -4.38 8.65 14.27
CA LYS A 52 -5.29 9.22 15.26
C LYS A 52 -5.24 10.74 15.14
N LYS A 53 -6.09 11.31 14.28
CA LYS A 53 -6.38 12.75 14.14
C LYS A 53 -5.10 13.60 14.09
N LEU A 54 -4.68 14.01 12.89
CA LEU A 54 -3.79 15.17 12.73
C LEU A 54 -4.44 16.38 13.42
N GLN A 55 -4.16 16.57 14.72
CA GLN A 55 -4.64 17.68 15.55
C GLN A 55 -3.76 18.93 15.33
N VAL A 56 -3.23 19.12 14.11
CA VAL A 56 -2.34 20.24 13.79
C VAL A 56 -2.97 21.20 12.79
N LEU A 57 -4.27 21.04 12.49
CA LEU A 57 -5.05 22.19 12.01
C LEU A 57 -5.38 23.03 13.25
N PRO A 58 -4.91 24.29 13.34
CA PRO A 58 -5.29 25.16 14.43
C PRO A 58 -6.82 25.18 14.50
N LYS A 59 -7.35 24.98 15.70
CA LYS A 59 -8.77 25.16 15.96
C LYS A 59 -9.06 26.62 15.62
N LEU A 60 -9.75 26.88 14.51
CA LEU A 60 -10.39 28.17 14.27
C LEU A 60 -11.50 28.32 15.30
N GLU A 61 -11.13 28.72 16.52
CA GLU A 61 -12.06 29.28 17.48
C GLU A 61 -12.57 30.59 16.87
N LYS A 62 -13.86 30.62 16.56
CA LYS A 62 -14.58 31.84 16.21
C LYS A 62 -14.54 32.78 17.42
N LYS A 63 -13.46 33.56 17.56
CA LYS A 63 -13.44 34.74 18.42
C LYS A 63 -14.01 35.88 17.60
N ASN A 64 -15.07 36.50 18.11
CA ASN A 64 -15.58 37.75 17.61
C ASN A 64 -14.47 38.81 17.76
N ILE A 65 -13.91 39.28 16.65
CA ILE A 65 -12.97 40.39 16.65
C ILE A 65 -13.43 41.37 15.58
N THR A 66 -14.01 42.47 16.04
CA THR A 66 -14.12 43.69 15.22
C THR A 66 -12.74 44.36 15.21
N ASP A 67 -12.24 44.65 14.00
CA ASP A 67 -11.23 45.64 13.64
C ASP A 67 -9.72 45.39 13.83
N LEU A 68 -9.24 44.14 13.78
CA LEU A 68 -7.81 43.83 13.47
C LEU A 68 -7.63 42.82 12.30
N ASP A 69 -8.72 42.48 11.62
CA ASP A 69 -8.94 41.21 10.94
C ASP A 69 -8.34 41.03 9.52
N ALA A 70 -7.81 42.06 8.86
CA ALA A 70 -7.37 41.92 7.46
C ALA A 70 -5.95 41.37 7.31
N GLN A 71 -5.04 41.67 8.25
CA GLN A 71 -3.64 41.22 8.20
C GLN A 71 -3.50 39.78 8.69
N GLU A 72 -4.27 39.41 9.72
CA GLU A 72 -4.28 38.06 10.32
C GLU A 72 -4.95 37.04 9.37
N LYS A 73 -6.08 37.40 8.74
CA LYS A 73 -6.70 36.59 7.67
C LYS A 73 -5.80 36.42 6.44
N ARG A 74 -5.06 37.46 6.03
CA ARG A 74 -4.08 37.36 4.92
C ARG A 74 -2.92 36.42 5.24
N ASN A 75 -2.48 36.38 6.50
CA ASN A 75 -1.41 35.48 6.93
C ASN A 75 -1.91 34.03 7.04
N GLU A 76 -3.14 33.81 7.50
CA GLU A 76 -3.77 32.47 7.54
C GLU A 76 -4.01 31.91 6.13
N GLU A 77 -4.50 32.74 5.20
CA GLU A 77 -4.75 32.36 3.81
C GLU A 77 -3.43 31.97 3.11
N LYS A 78 -2.36 32.74 3.35
CA LYS A 78 -1.02 32.42 2.85
C LYS A 78 -0.47 31.11 3.43
N VAL A 79 -0.70 30.82 4.70
CA VAL A 79 -0.29 29.54 5.33
C VAL A 79 -1.06 28.36 4.72
N ILE A 80 -2.35 28.55 4.39
CA ILE A 80 -3.16 27.54 3.72
C ILE A 80 -2.65 27.30 2.29
N ASP A 81 -2.33 28.36 1.55
CA ASP A 81 -1.78 28.26 0.19
C ASP A 81 -0.40 27.58 0.17
N ASP A 82 0.48 27.94 1.11
CA ASP A 82 1.79 27.30 1.26
C ASP A 82 1.63 25.80 1.59
N PHE A 83 0.67 25.45 2.46
CA PHE A 83 0.36 24.06 2.77
C PHE A 83 -0.18 23.30 1.56
N ILE A 84 -1.11 23.87 0.80
CA ILE A 84 -1.64 23.27 -0.44
C ILE A 84 -0.51 23.06 -1.44
N SER A 85 0.36 24.06 -1.64
CA SER A 85 1.51 23.98 -2.54
C SER A 85 2.48 22.85 -2.16
N ILE A 86 2.80 22.71 -0.86
CA ILE A 86 3.62 21.60 -0.36
C ILE A 86 2.94 20.26 -0.64
N MET A 87 1.65 20.14 -0.36
CA MET A 87 0.89 18.91 -0.59
C MET A 87 0.84 18.55 -2.07
N ASP A 88 0.62 19.51 -2.96
CA ASP A 88 0.61 19.31 -4.40
C ASP A 88 1.98 18.87 -4.91
N SER A 89 3.06 19.47 -4.40
CA SER A 89 4.42 19.05 -4.72
C SER A 89 4.67 17.61 -4.27
N LEU A 90 4.32 17.26 -3.03
CA LEU A 90 4.47 15.90 -2.50
C LEU A 90 3.66 14.88 -3.30
N ILE A 91 2.41 15.20 -3.65
CA ILE A 91 1.55 14.33 -4.47
C ILE A 91 2.15 14.16 -5.86
N LYS A 92 2.66 15.23 -6.47
CA LYS A 92 3.27 15.20 -7.80
C LYS A 92 4.54 14.35 -7.80
N GLU A 93 5.44 14.56 -6.85
CA GLU A 93 6.67 13.76 -6.70
C GLU A 93 6.36 12.29 -6.43
N PHE A 94 5.46 12.02 -5.49
CA PHE A 94 5.03 10.66 -5.20
C PHE A 94 4.40 10.01 -6.43
N SER A 95 3.53 10.72 -7.15
CA SER A 95 2.91 10.22 -8.37
C SER A 95 3.94 9.92 -9.45
N ALA A 96 4.96 10.76 -9.61
CA ALA A 96 6.03 10.54 -10.59
C ALA A 96 6.85 9.29 -10.24
N ARG A 97 7.31 9.17 -8.99
CA ARG A 97 8.06 7.99 -8.52
C ARG A 97 7.23 6.72 -8.55
N PHE A 98 5.94 6.82 -8.22
CA PHE A 98 5.05 5.67 -8.28
C PHE A 98 4.82 5.20 -9.72
N SER A 99 4.68 6.12 -10.69
CA SER A 99 4.60 5.77 -12.11
C SER A 99 5.86 5.04 -12.58
N GLN A 100 7.05 5.55 -12.24
CA GLN A 100 8.32 4.87 -12.54
C GLN A 100 8.37 3.46 -11.92
N PHE A 101 7.97 3.34 -10.66
CA PHE A 101 7.91 2.05 -9.97
C PHE A 101 6.93 1.06 -10.64
N LYS A 102 5.83 1.55 -11.22
CA LYS A 102 4.85 0.73 -11.93
C LYS A 102 5.41 0.14 -13.24
N GLU A 103 6.36 0.79 -13.88
CA GLU A 103 7.04 0.24 -15.06
C GLU A 103 7.90 -0.99 -14.72
N LEU A 104 8.35 -1.11 -13.47
CA LEU A 104 9.10 -2.26 -12.96
C LEU A 104 8.22 -3.38 -12.40
N LEU A 105 6.90 -3.25 -12.53
CA LEU A 105 5.94 -4.19 -11.93
C LEU A 105 6.15 -5.64 -12.41
N GLU A 106 6.32 -5.84 -13.72
CA GLU A 106 6.58 -7.17 -14.29
C GLU A 106 7.97 -7.69 -13.89
N THR A 107 8.98 -6.81 -13.84
CA THR A 107 10.32 -7.16 -13.36
C THR A 107 10.31 -7.65 -11.90
N PHE A 108 9.55 -6.99 -11.01
CA PHE A 108 9.40 -7.45 -9.63
C PHE A 108 8.59 -8.75 -9.53
N LYS A 109 7.56 -8.91 -10.36
CA LYS A 109 6.81 -10.16 -10.41
C LYS A 109 7.68 -11.32 -10.89
N PHE A 110 8.61 -11.10 -11.81
CA PHE A 110 9.52 -12.14 -12.28
C PHE A 110 10.34 -12.77 -11.16
N ILE A 111 10.80 -11.96 -10.18
CA ILE A 111 11.52 -12.48 -9.00
C ILE A 111 10.68 -13.50 -8.22
N MET A 112 9.37 -13.29 -8.15
CA MET A 112 8.44 -14.13 -7.40
C MET A 112 7.86 -15.28 -8.24
N TYR A 113 7.69 -15.05 -9.54
CA TYR A 113 6.98 -15.90 -10.50
C TYR A 113 7.76 -16.02 -11.82
N PRO A 114 9.01 -16.53 -11.80
CA PRO A 114 9.83 -16.61 -13.02
C PRO A 114 9.27 -17.61 -14.05
N ASP A 115 8.40 -18.52 -13.62
CA ASP A 115 7.65 -19.48 -14.43
C ASP A 115 6.46 -18.88 -15.18
N VAL A 116 5.94 -17.74 -14.71
CA VAL A 116 4.71 -17.12 -15.24
C VAL A 116 5.04 -15.91 -16.10
N ILE A 117 6.04 -15.13 -15.71
CA ILE A 117 6.40 -13.88 -16.39
C ILE A 117 7.45 -14.16 -17.47
N SER A 118 7.12 -13.89 -18.73
CA SER A 118 8.08 -13.98 -19.84
C SER A 118 9.15 -12.89 -19.72
N PHE A 119 10.38 -13.25 -20.07
CA PHE A 119 11.52 -12.34 -20.13
C PHE A 119 11.25 -11.08 -20.98
N ASP A 120 10.51 -11.19 -22.08
CA ASP A 120 10.22 -10.07 -23.01
C ASP A 120 9.42 -8.93 -22.35
N LYS A 121 8.82 -9.18 -21.18
CA LYS A 121 8.01 -8.21 -20.44
C LYS A 121 8.80 -7.47 -19.37
N LEU A 122 10.07 -7.83 -19.14
CA LEU A 122 10.88 -7.21 -18.11
C LEU A 122 11.38 -5.86 -18.59
N ASN A 123 11.23 -4.83 -17.76
CA ASN A 123 11.88 -3.56 -17.98
C ASN A 123 13.22 -3.57 -17.23
N LEU A 124 14.32 -3.72 -17.99
CA LEU A 124 15.68 -3.77 -17.44
C LEU A 124 16.44 -2.45 -17.57
N SER A 125 15.91 -1.46 -18.30
CA SER A 125 16.55 -0.15 -18.52
C SER A 125 16.89 0.61 -17.23
N GLN A 126 16.17 0.35 -16.13
CA GLN A 126 16.43 0.97 -14.83
C GLN A 126 17.63 0.34 -14.09
N PHE A 127 18.20 -0.73 -14.64
CA PHE A 127 19.31 -1.49 -14.07
C PHE A 127 20.60 -1.35 -14.90
N ASP A 128 20.63 -0.45 -15.89
CA ASP A 128 21.82 -0.18 -16.71
C ASP A 128 23.04 0.20 -15.83
N TRP A 129 22.81 0.85 -14.69
CA TRP A 129 23.84 1.20 -13.71
C TRP A 129 24.51 0.00 -13.03
N LEU A 130 23.92 -1.20 -13.11
CA LEU A 130 24.54 -2.42 -12.58
C LEU A 130 25.68 -2.93 -13.48
N GLU A 131 25.77 -2.47 -14.73
CA GLU A 131 26.81 -2.85 -15.70
C GLU A 131 26.96 -4.38 -15.86
N ILE A 132 25.85 -5.12 -15.74
CA ILE A 132 25.85 -6.58 -15.89
C ILE A 132 25.61 -6.92 -17.35
N GLU A 133 26.70 -7.06 -18.11
CA GLU A 133 26.68 -7.35 -19.56
C GLU A 133 25.90 -8.63 -19.91
N GLU A 134 25.89 -9.61 -19.01
CA GLU A 134 25.27 -10.92 -19.26
C GLU A 134 23.90 -11.12 -18.62
N LEU A 135 23.34 -10.12 -17.93
CA LEU A 135 22.14 -10.30 -17.11
C LEU A 135 20.97 -10.83 -17.93
N GLU A 136 20.76 -10.28 -19.12
CA GLU A 136 19.68 -10.68 -20.02
C GLU A 136 19.81 -12.15 -20.43
N MET A 137 20.99 -12.57 -20.87
CA MET A 137 21.25 -13.96 -21.24
C MET A 137 21.09 -14.89 -20.04
N GLN A 138 21.62 -14.52 -18.87
CA GLN A 138 21.49 -15.31 -17.65
C GLN A 138 20.03 -15.48 -17.20
N LEU A 139 19.20 -14.45 -17.38
CA LEU A 139 17.76 -14.53 -17.06
C LEU A 139 17.02 -15.44 -18.05
N ILE A 140 17.37 -15.42 -19.33
CA ILE A 140 16.82 -16.31 -20.36
C ILE A 140 17.22 -17.77 -20.07
N ASP A 141 18.49 -18.03 -19.77
CA ASP A 141 18.99 -19.35 -19.42
C ASP A 141 18.34 -19.88 -18.15
N PHE A 142 18.19 -19.01 -17.15
CA PHE A 142 17.50 -19.33 -15.91
C PHE A 142 16.04 -19.71 -16.16
N GLN A 143 15.31 -18.93 -16.96
CA GLN A 143 13.91 -19.22 -17.29
C GLN A 143 13.75 -20.52 -18.09
N SER A 144 14.75 -20.87 -18.91
CA SER A 144 14.80 -22.10 -19.68
C SER A 144 15.14 -23.33 -18.81
N SER A 145 15.67 -23.12 -17.60
CA SER A 145 16.05 -24.20 -16.70
C SER A 145 14.85 -24.84 -16.01
N SER A 146 14.44 -26.01 -16.47
CA SER A 146 13.35 -26.78 -15.87
C SER A 146 13.59 -27.09 -14.38
N ILE A 147 14.84 -27.38 -14.00
CA ILE A 147 15.21 -27.71 -12.61
C ILE A 147 14.98 -26.51 -11.68
N TRP A 148 15.46 -25.33 -12.08
CA TRP A 148 15.35 -24.13 -11.26
C TRP A 148 13.90 -23.64 -11.18
N ILE A 149 13.19 -23.65 -12.30
CA ILE A 149 11.78 -23.29 -12.36
C ILE A 149 10.94 -24.19 -11.45
N GLN A 150 11.14 -25.52 -11.51
CA GLN A 150 10.41 -26.44 -10.61
C GLN A 150 10.74 -26.18 -9.13
N LYS A 151 12.00 -25.94 -8.78
CA LYS A 151 12.38 -25.57 -7.41
C LYS A 151 11.65 -24.30 -6.92
N PHE A 152 11.54 -23.28 -7.77
CA PHE A 152 10.78 -22.07 -7.44
C PHE A 152 9.29 -22.34 -7.23
N ILE A 153 8.68 -23.12 -8.12
CA ILE A 153 7.26 -23.50 -8.01
C ILE A 153 7.01 -24.28 -6.73
N GLU A 154 7.83 -25.29 -6.42
CA GLU A 154 7.70 -26.09 -5.20
C GLU A 154 7.89 -25.24 -3.95
N THR A 155 8.88 -24.35 -3.94
CA THR A 155 9.14 -23.45 -2.82
C THR A 155 7.97 -22.53 -2.57
N ARG A 156 7.38 -21.96 -3.64
CA ARG A 156 6.19 -21.11 -3.56
C ARG A 156 4.99 -21.86 -2.97
N LYS A 157 4.72 -23.08 -3.45
CA LYS A 157 3.65 -23.94 -2.89
C LYS A 157 3.86 -24.23 -1.40
N LYS A 158 5.10 -24.51 -0.99
CA LYS A 158 5.44 -24.72 0.43
C LYS A 158 5.18 -23.46 1.27
N LEU A 159 5.55 -22.28 0.77
CA LEU A 159 5.27 -21.01 1.46
C LEU A 159 3.77 -20.75 1.60
N GLU A 160 2.99 -20.99 0.55
CA GLU A 160 1.53 -20.84 0.58
C GLU A 160 0.89 -21.78 1.61
N LEU A 161 1.36 -23.04 1.70
CA LEU A 161 0.90 -23.99 2.71
C LEU A 161 1.21 -23.52 4.13
N ILE A 162 2.44 -23.07 4.39
CA ILE A 162 2.86 -22.54 5.71
C ILE A 162 1.98 -21.34 6.12
N GLU A 163 1.70 -20.43 5.18
CA GLU A 163 0.86 -19.27 5.45
C GLU A 163 -0.59 -19.67 5.74
N ALA A 164 -1.14 -20.65 5.01
CA ALA A 164 -2.48 -21.19 5.24
C ALA A 164 -2.60 -21.87 6.62
N GLU A 165 -1.60 -22.65 7.02
CA GLU A 165 -1.53 -23.29 8.34
C GLU A 165 -1.43 -22.25 9.47
N ARG A 166 -0.67 -21.17 9.27
CA ARG A 166 -0.61 -20.04 10.21
C ARG A 166 -1.96 -19.36 10.38
N LEU A 167 -2.70 -19.15 9.29
CA LEU A 167 -4.01 -18.50 9.34
C LEU A 167 -5.04 -19.39 10.05
N THR A 168 -5.08 -20.68 9.73
CA THR A 168 -6.00 -21.63 10.37
C THR A 168 -5.71 -21.84 11.86
N SER A 169 -4.43 -21.93 12.25
CA SER A 169 -4.02 -22.03 13.66
C SER A 169 -4.30 -20.75 14.48
N ASN A 170 -4.28 -19.58 13.85
CA ASN A 170 -4.68 -18.33 14.52
C ASN A 170 -6.19 -18.22 14.69
N ILE A 171 -6.98 -18.76 13.75
CA ILE A 171 -8.45 -18.81 13.87
C ILE A 171 -8.85 -19.74 15.03
N SER A 172 -8.24 -20.92 15.14
CA SER A 172 -8.57 -21.88 16.22
C SER A 172 -8.26 -21.34 17.61
N LYS A 173 -7.21 -20.52 17.78
CA LYS A 173 -6.88 -19.82 19.04
C LYS A 173 -7.84 -18.68 19.38
N ASN A 174 -8.47 -18.07 18.37
CA ASN A 174 -9.42 -16.97 18.56
C ASN A 174 -10.85 -17.46 18.84
N THR A 175 -11.20 -18.69 18.45
CA THR A 175 -12.51 -19.31 18.73
C THR A 175 -12.58 -20.01 20.09
N SER A 176 -11.44 -20.23 20.74
CA SER A 176 -11.33 -20.90 22.05
C SER A 176 -11.14 -19.94 23.25
N ASN A 177 -11.36 -18.63 23.03
CA ASN A 177 -11.36 -17.57 24.07
C ASN A 177 -12.68 -16.78 24.08
#